data_AF-A0A556REZ3-F1
#
_entry.id   AF-A0A556REZ3-F1
#
_cell.length_a   1.000
_cell.length_b   1.000
_cell.length_c   1.000
_cell.angle_alpha   90.00
_cell.angle_beta   90.00
_cell.angle_gamma   90.00
#
_symmetry.space_group_name_H-M   'P 1'
#
loop_
_entity.id
_entity.type
_entity.pdbx_description
1 polymer ?
#
loop_
_entity_poly.entity_id
_entity_poly.type
_entity_poly.pdbx_seq_one_letter_code
_entity_poly.pdbx_strand_id
1 'polypeptide(L)' 'MGKYTPDTTTYQYDPLGNRIATTLPDGRTINNLYYGSGHLHQINIDGHIISDIERDNLHREVSRT' A
#
# COMPACT_ATOMS: atom_id res chain seq x y z
N MET A 1 -5.14 -28.25 -7.47
CA MET A 1 -4.61 -27.33 -6.45
C MET A 1 -5.50 -26.08 -6.47
N GLY A 2 -6.53 -25.99 -5.64
CA GLY A 2 -7.42 -24.83 -5.62
C GLY A 2 -6.69 -23.62 -5.07
N LYS A 3 -6.72 -22.49 -5.77
CA LYS A 3 -6.12 -21.25 -5.27
C LYS A 3 -6.90 -20.83 -4.02
N TYR A 4 -6.20 -20.66 -2.90
CA TYR A 4 -6.80 -20.11 -1.69
C TYR A 4 -7.14 -18.63 -1.96
N THR A 5 -8.41 -18.34 -2.21
CA THR A 5 -8.94 -16.98 -2.16
C THR A 5 -9.43 -16.77 -0.73
N PRO A 6 -8.77 -15.92 0.08
CA PRO A 6 -9.30 -15.60 1.40
C PRO A 6 -10.70 -15.01 1.22
N ASP A 7 -11.73 -15.50 1.89
CA ASP A 7 -13.09 -14.95 1.86
C ASP A 7 -13.24 -13.65 2.68
N THR A 8 -12.13 -13.19 3.24
CA THR A 8 -12.03 -12.10 4.20
C THR A 8 -10.94 -11.13 3.81
N THR A 9 -11.16 -9.85 4.10
CA THR A 9 -10.12 -8.83 3.95
C THR A 9 -9.16 -8.93 5.13
N THR A 10 -7.86 -9.01 4.86
CA THR A 10 -6.82 -8.99 5.90
C THR A 10 -5.92 -7.75 5.76
N TYR A 11 -5.32 -7.35 6.87
CA TYR A 11 -4.48 -6.15 6.95
C TYR A 11 -3.13 -6.49 7.59
N GLN A 12 -2.08 -5.89 7.07
CA GLN A 12 -0.73 -5.97 7.65
C GLN A 12 -0.23 -4.57 7.96
N TYR A 13 0.44 -4.44 9.10
CA TYR A 13 0.95 -3.18 9.62
C TYR A 13 2.45 -3.29 9.90
N ASP A 14 3.18 -2.19 9.71
CA ASP A 14 4.57 -2.07 10.16
C ASP A 14 4.64 -1.81 11.68
N PRO A 15 5.84 -1.80 12.29
CA PRO A 15 6.00 -1.52 13.73
C PRO A 15 5.54 -0.12 14.18
N LEU A 16 5.40 0.83 13.25
CA LEU A 16 4.89 2.18 13.53
C LEU A 16 3.36 2.25 13.42
N GLY A 17 2.70 1.16 13.04
CA GLY A 17 1.26 1.08 12.84
C GLY A 17 0.79 1.57 11.47
N ASN A 18 1.68 1.80 10.51
CA ASN A 18 1.27 2.09 9.14
C ASN A 18 0.80 0.82 8.45
N ARG A 19 -0.34 0.86 7.76
CA ARG A 19 -0.85 -0.29 7.01
C ARG A 19 -0.04 -0.47 5.73
N ILE A 20 0.76 -1.53 5.65
CA ILE A 20 1.64 -1.84 4.51
C ILE A 20 0.98 -2.74 3.46
N ALA A 21 -0.01 -3.55 3.85
CA ALA A 21 -0.74 -4.39 2.90
C ALA A 21 -2.22 -4.57 3.29
N THR A 22 -3.08 -4.71 2.28
CA THR A 22 -4.47 -5.15 2.39
C THR A 22 -4.69 -6.28 1.38
N THR A 23 -4.95 -7.50 1.84
CA THR A 23 -5.33 -8.60 0.96
C THR A 23 -6.85 -8.63 0.87
N LEU A 24 -7.36 -8.51 -0.35
CA LEU A 24 -8.79 -8.49 -0.68
C LEU A 24 -9.37 -9.92 -0.74
N PRO A 25 -10.71 -10.06 -0.66
CA PRO A 25 -11.33 -11.39 -0.71
C PRO A 25 -11.14 -12.17 -2.03
N ASP A 26 -10.75 -11.48 -3.10
CA ASP A 26 -10.40 -12.12 -4.36
C ASP A 26 -8.92 -12.53 -4.45
N GLY A 27 -8.17 -12.35 -3.35
CA GLY A 27 -6.76 -12.69 -3.22
C GLY A 27 -5.80 -11.61 -3.73
N ARG A 28 -6.28 -10.53 -4.35
CA ARG A 28 -5.43 -9.41 -4.75
C ARG A 28 -4.89 -8.68 -3.54
N THR A 29 -3.68 -8.12 -3.64
CA THR A 29 -3.06 -7.37 -2.56
C THR A 29 -2.81 -5.93 -2.96
N ILE A 30 -3.37 -5.01 -2.18
CA ILE A 30 -3.02 -3.59 -2.22
C ILE A 30 -1.83 -3.38 -1.28
N ASN A 31 -0.73 -2.84 -1.79
CA ASN A 31 0.45 -2.52 -1.01
C ASN A 31 0.61 -1.00 -0.89
N ASN A 32 1.00 -0.56 0.29
CA ASN A 32 1.36 0.82 0.59
C ASN A 32 2.86 0.87 0.87
N LEU A 33 3.62 1.54 0.01
CA LEU A 33 5.04 1.74 0.20
C LEU A 33 5.27 3.07 0.93
N TYR A 34 6.00 3.01 2.04
CA TYR A 34 6.37 4.19 2.82
C TYR A 34 7.89 4.41 2.72
N TYR A 35 8.33 5.67 2.79
CA TYR A 35 9.74 6.00 3.02
C TYR A 35 9.93 6.81 4.31
N GLY A 36 11.16 6.82 4.81
CA GLY A 36 11.62 7.71 5.87
C GLY A 36 10.70 7.75 7.09
N SER A 37 10.18 8.94 7.38
CA SER A 37 9.29 9.29 8.50
C SER A 37 7.87 8.71 8.44
N GLY A 38 7.61 7.70 7.60
CA GLY A 38 6.28 7.08 7.45
C GLY A 38 5.39 7.77 6.44
N HIS A 39 5.97 8.47 5.45
CA HIS A 39 5.20 9.09 4.37
C HIS A 39 4.92 8.09 3.25
N LEU A 40 3.64 7.99 2.88
CA LEU A 40 3.19 7.09 1.81
C LEU A 40 3.71 7.56 0.46
N HIS A 41 4.60 6.79 -0.15
CA HIS A 41 5.18 7.08 -1.45
C HIS A 41 4.35 6.53 -2.60
N GLN A 42 3.87 5.29 -2.47
CA GLN A 42 3.23 4.58 -3.56
C GLN A 42 2.11 3.69 -3.05
N ILE A 43 1.08 3.54 -3.88
CA ILE A 43 0.06 2.51 -3.77
C ILE A 43 0.14 1.64 -5.03
N ASN A 44 0.23 0.31 -4.85
CA ASN A 44 0.11 -0.63 -5.96
C ASN A 44 -0.88 -1.75 -5.64
N ILE A 45 -1.45 -2.37 -6.68
CA ILE A 45 -2.23 -3.60 -6.56
C ILE A 45 -1.55 -4.69 -7.39
N ASP A 46 -1.17 -5.78 -6.74
CA ASP A 46 -0.44 -6.90 -7.35
C ASP A 46 0.80 -6.45 -8.17
N GLY A 47 1.49 -5.42 -7.68
CA GLY A 47 2.66 -4.83 -8.34
C GLY A 47 2.35 -3.82 -9.45
N HIS A 48 1.08 -3.61 -9.82
CA HIS A 48 0.69 -2.52 -10.70
C HIS A 48 0.51 -1.23 -9.92
N ILE A 49 1.33 -0.22 -10.24
CA ILE A 49 1.26 1.09 -9.60
C ILE A 49 -0.10 1.72 -9.89
N ILE A 50 -0.81 2.05 -8.82
CA ILE A 50 -2.07 2.79 -8.87
C ILE A 50 -1.82 4.26 -8.61
N SER A 51 -0.90 4.57 -7.71
CA SER A 51 -0.50 5.95 -7.50
C SER A 51 0.90 6.11 -6.96
N ASP A 52 1.59 7.15 -7.42
CA ASP A 52 2.83 7.66 -6.83
C ASP A 52 2.59 9.06 -6.27
N ILE A 53 3.19 9.34 -5.12
CA ILE A 53 3.05 10.59 -4.38
C ILE A 53 4.42 11.21 -4.16
N GLU A 54 4.59 12.41 -4.73
CA GLU A 54 5.79 13.23 -4.57
C GLU A 54 5.55 14.33 -3.53
N ARG A 55 6.58 14.63 -2.75
CA ARG A 55 6.51 15.63 -1.69
C ARG A 55 7.66 16.62 -1.75
N ASP A 56 7.40 17.84 -1.30
CA ASP A 56 8.46 18.82 -1.06
C ASP A 56 9.24 18.53 0.24
N ASN A 57 10.25 19.35 0.52
CA ASN A 57 11.09 19.23 1.72
C ASN A 57 10.33 19.48 3.04
N LEU A 58 9.10 20.01 2.99
CA LEU A 58 8.22 20.16 4.15
C LEU A 58 7.23 18.99 4.26
N HIS A 59 7.43 17.92 3.49
CA HIS A 59 6.58 16.73 3.41
C HIS A 59 5.15 17.02 2.95
N ARG A 60 4.92 18.10 2.20
CA ARG A 60 3.62 18.40 1.60
C ARG A 60 3.56 17.73 0.24
N GLU A 61 2.43 17.10 -0.07
CA GLU A 61 2.18 16.54 -1.40
C GLU A 61 2.24 17.65 -2.45
N VAL A 62 3.04 17.43 -3.49
CA VAL A 62 3.18 18.35 -4.64
C VAL A 62 2.74 17.72 -5.95
N SER A 63 2.70 16.39 -6.02
CA SER A 63 2.15 15.67 -7.17
C SER A 63 1.57 14.33 -6.75
N ARG A 64 0.57 13.90 -7.53
CA ARG A 64 0.02 12.56 -7.51
C ARG A 64 -0.29 12.12 -8.94
N THR A 65 0.22 10.96 -9.32
CA THR A 65 -0.10 10.28 -10.58
C THR A 65 -0.76 8.95 -10.32
#